data_AF-A0A1B6F4S3-F1
#
_entry.id   AF-A0A1B6F4S3-F1
#
_cell.length_a   1.000
_cell.length_b   1.000
_cell.length_c   1.000
_cell.angle_alpha   90.00
_cell.angle_beta   90.00
_cell.angle_gamma   90.00
#
_symmetry.space_group_name_H-M   'P 1'
#
loop_
_entity.id
_entity.type
_entity.pdbx_description
1 polymer ?
#
loop_
_entity_poly.entity_id
_entity_poly.type
_entity_poly.pdbx_seq_one_letter_code
_entity_poly.pdbx_strand_id
1 'polypeptide(L)'
;EEATSHYIRSSQMFHTTLVHSPALLLLSKTDPVGSLASNLRLKETWESMGIKVSWKCWDDSKHVSHYLKYKEEYIKTLENFWDSLNLTKKNQQEENHTEQQEVQREKLQAKL
;
A
#
# COMPACT_ATOMS: atom_id res chain seq x y z
N GLU A 1 -30.91 15.30 1.15
CA GLU A 1 -30.42 14.53 -0.01
C GLU A 1 -28.92 14.70 -0.30
N GLU A 2 -28.28 15.81 0.09
CA GLU A 2 -26.89 16.10 -0.31
C GLU A 2 -25.84 15.08 0.16
N ALA A 3 -25.88 14.65 1.44
CA ALA A 3 -24.87 13.73 1.99
C ALA A 3 -24.75 12.40 1.23
N THR A 4 -25.88 11.80 0.84
CA THR A 4 -25.90 10.56 0.06
C THR A 4 -25.28 10.75 -1.32
N SER A 5 -25.57 11.87 -1.99
CA SER A 5 -25.00 12.17 -3.30
C SER A 5 -23.48 12.37 -3.24
N HIS A 6 -22.98 13.04 -2.20
CA HIS A 6 -21.54 13.21 -1.97
C HIS A 6 -20.85 11.88 -1.67
N TYR A 7 -21.50 11.00 -0.88
CA TYR A 7 -20.99 9.66 -0.60
C TYR A 7 -20.88 8.82 -1.89
N ILE A 8 -21.94 8.79 -2.69
CA ILE A 8 -21.95 8.02 -3.95
C ILE A 8 -20.85 8.50 -4.89
N ARG A 9 -20.73 9.82 -5.09
CA ARG A 9 -19.71 10.39 -5.97
C ARG A 9 -18.29 10.11 -5.46
N SER A 10 -18.07 10.26 -4.15
CA SER A 10 -16.77 9.97 -3.54
C SER A 10 -16.41 8.49 -3.64
N SER A 11 -17.37 7.59 -3.45
CA SER A 11 -17.19 6.16 -3.63
C SER A 11 -16.81 5.81 -5.07
N GLN A 12 -17.52 6.37 -6.07
CA GLN A 12 -17.17 6.18 -7.48
C GLN A 12 -15.74 6.63 -7.78
N MET A 13 -15.35 7.83 -7.31
CA MET A 13 -13.99 8.34 -7.48
C MET A 13 -12.93 7.46 -6.81
N PHE A 14 -13.25 6.86 -5.66
CA PHE A 14 -12.35 5.95 -4.97
C PHE A 14 -12.13 4.64 -5.76
N HIS A 15 -13.19 4.11 -6.39
CA HIS A 15 -13.10 2.94 -7.24
C HIS A 15 -12.28 3.20 -8.52
N THR A 16 -12.44 4.36 -9.14
CA THR A 16 -11.72 4.73 -10.37
C THR A 16 -10.38 5.42 -10.11
N THR A 17 -9.90 5.41 -8.85
CA THR A 17 -8.69 6.08 -8.32
C THR A 17 -7.73 6.67 -9.35
N LEU A 18 -7.35 7.94 -9.16
CA LEU A 18 -6.30 8.59 -9.97
C LEU A 18 -4.88 8.11 -9.62
N VAL A 19 -4.73 7.36 -8.53
CA VAL A 19 -3.44 6.89 -8.01
C VAL A 19 -3.21 5.43 -8.40
N HIS A 20 -2.23 5.19 -9.25
CA HIS A 20 -1.82 3.86 -9.72
C HIS A 20 -0.59 3.37 -8.95
N SER A 21 -0.74 3.17 -7.65
CA SER A 21 0.31 2.66 -6.76
C SER A 21 -0.12 1.33 -6.15
N PRO A 22 0.80 0.38 -5.89
CA PRO A 22 0.47 -0.83 -5.14
C PRO A 22 -0.27 -0.51 -3.85
N ALA A 23 -1.29 -1.29 -3.53
CA ALA A 23 -2.18 -1.06 -2.40
C ALA A 23 -2.27 -2.29 -1.50
N LEU A 24 -2.50 -2.07 -0.20
CA LEU A 24 -2.82 -3.11 0.77
C LEU A 24 -4.19 -2.81 1.37
N LEU A 25 -5.12 -3.76 1.22
CA LEU A 25 -6.45 -3.68 1.82
C LEU A 25 -6.51 -4.58 3.07
N LEU A 26 -6.94 -4.00 4.19
CA LEU A 26 -7.03 -4.61 5.51
C LEU A 26 -8.49 -4.57 5.99
N LEU A 27 -9.11 -5.74 6.20
CA LEU A 27 -10.57 -5.84 6.34
C LEU A 27 -11.01 -6.91 7.34
N SER A 28 -12.31 -6.91 7.68
CA SER A 28 -12.94 -8.01 8.40
C SER A 28 -14.23 -8.48 7.75
N LYS A 29 -14.51 -9.79 7.80
CA LYS A 29 -15.77 -10.36 7.31
C LYS A 29 -16.99 -9.88 8.11
N THR A 30 -16.79 -9.50 9.38
CA THR A 30 -17.86 -9.03 10.28
C THR A 30 -17.96 -7.51 10.36
N ASP A 31 -17.29 -6.75 9.49
CA ASP A 31 -17.39 -5.29 9.52
C ASP A 31 -18.76 -4.83 8.99
N PRO A 32 -19.61 -4.20 9.83
CA PRO A 32 -20.95 -3.79 9.43
C PRO A 32 -20.96 -2.55 8.52
N VAL A 33 -19.83 -1.83 8.43
CA VAL A 33 -19.68 -0.61 7.64
C VAL A 33 -18.94 -0.92 6.34
N GLY A 34 -17.79 -1.59 6.44
CA GLY A 34 -16.93 -1.95 5.33
C GLY A 34 -17.20 -3.35 4.79
N SER A 35 -18.31 -3.55 4.08
CA SER A 35 -18.70 -4.90 3.64
C SER A 35 -17.61 -5.60 2.80
N LEU A 36 -17.45 -6.90 3.00
CA LEU A 36 -16.51 -7.73 2.23
C LEU A 36 -16.78 -7.64 0.72
N ALA A 37 -18.05 -7.69 0.32
CA ALA A 37 -18.45 -7.65 -1.08
C ALA A 37 -18.10 -6.32 -1.77
N SER A 38 -18.26 -5.19 -1.08
CA SER A 38 -17.88 -3.88 -1.63
C SER A 38 -16.37 -3.79 -1.86
N ASN A 39 -15.59 -4.24 -0.88
CA ASN A 39 -14.14 -4.21 -0.98
C ASN A 39 -13.57 -5.22 -1.98
N LEU A 40 -14.22 -6.37 -2.17
CA LEU A 40 -13.83 -7.32 -3.22
C LEU A 40 -13.99 -6.69 -4.60
N ARG A 41 -15.12 -6.00 -4.85
CA ARG A 41 -15.32 -5.22 -6.08
C ARG A 41 -14.26 -4.14 -6.28
N LEU A 42 -13.87 -3.45 -5.21
CA LEU A 42 -12.80 -2.46 -5.25
C LEU A 42 -11.48 -3.12 -5.67
N LYS A 43 -11.10 -4.22 -5.03
CA LYS A 43 -9.90 -5.00 -5.35
C LYS A 43 -9.89 -5.39 -6.82
N GLU A 44 -10.96 -6.00 -7.31
CA GLU A 44 -11.09 -6.43 -8.70
C GLU A 44 -11.00 -5.26 -9.68
N THR A 45 -11.63 -4.13 -9.35
CA THR A 45 -11.55 -2.91 -10.17
C THR A 45 -10.12 -2.41 -10.26
N TRP A 46 -9.43 -2.27 -9.13
CA TRP A 46 -8.04 -1.81 -9.09
C TRP A 46 -7.08 -2.78 -9.79
N GLU A 47 -7.25 -4.08 -9.57
CA GLU A 47 -6.46 -5.12 -10.28
C GLU A 47 -6.68 -5.05 -11.79
N SER A 48 -7.92 -4.81 -12.26
CA SER A 48 -8.21 -4.62 -13.69
C SER A 48 -7.56 -3.36 -14.29
N MET A 49 -7.27 -2.36 -13.46
CA MET A 49 -6.52 -1.14 -13.82
C MET A 49 -5.00 -1.35 -13.78
N GLY A 50 -4.52 -2.57 -13.51
CA GLY A 50 -3.10 -2.90 -13.38
C GLY A 50 -2.49 -2.54 -12.03
N ILE A 51 -3.31 -2.19 -11.03
CA ILE A 51 -2.82 -1.90 -9.67
C ILE A 51 -2.59 -3.21 -8.94
N LYS A 52 -1.38 -3.41 -8.39
CA LYS A 52 -1.08 -4.57 -7.55
C LYS A 52 -1.74 -4.41 -6.18
N VAL A 53 -2.73 -5.25 -5.89
CA VAL A 53 -3.45 -5.19 -4.61
C VAL A 53 -3.09 -6.39 -3.72
N SER A 54 -2.56 -6.11 -2.53
CA SER A 54 -2.40 -7.07 -1.45
C SER A 54 -3.65 -7.04 -0.56
N TRP A 55 -4.00 -8.18 0.02
CA TRP A 55 -5.28 -8.36 0.70
C TRP A 55 -5.13 -9.16 1.99
N LYS A 56 -5.67 -8.62 3.10
CA LYS A 56 -5.82 -9.34 4.36
C LYS A 56 -7.23 -9.13 4.90
N CYS A 57 -7.96 -10.23 5.07
CA CYS A 57 -9.29 -10.23 5.64
C CYS A 57 -9.34 -11.15 6.87
N TRP A 58 -9.61 -10.57 8.03
CA TRP A 58 -9.83 -11.31 9.28
C TRP A 58 -11.26 -11.82 9.37
N ASP A 59 -11.45 -12.96 10.06
CA ASP A 59 -12.78 -13.49 10.30
C ASP A 59 -13.63 -12.52 11.12
N ASP A 60 -13.08 -11.94 12.20
CA ASP A 60 -13.86 -11.02 13.02
C ASP A 60 -13.03 -9.89 13.67
N SER A 61 -13.49 -8.66 13.51
CA SER A 61 -13.00 -7.49 14.25
C SER A 61 -13.95 -6.32 14.00
N LYS A 62 -14.05 -5.41 14.97
CA LYS A 62 -14.86 -4.20 14.81
C LYS A 62 -14.25 -3.29 13.73
N HIS A 63 -15.11 -2.45 13.14
CA HIS A 63 -14.69 -1.43 12.18
C HIS A 63 -13.49 -0.62 12.72
N VAL A 64 -12.42 -0.52 11.93
CA VAL A 64 -11.16 0.21 12.27
C VAL A 64 -10.39 -0.39 13.47
N SER A 65 -10.76 -1.56 13.96
CA SER A 65 -10.17 -2.14 15.19
C SER A 65 -9.25 -3.34 14.93
N HIS A 66 -8.88 -3.60 13.67
CA HIS A 66 -8.03 -4.75 13.29
C HIS A 66 -6.69 -4.75 14.01
N TYR A 67 -6.03 -3.58 14.08
CA TYR A 67 -4.75 -3.43 14.77
C TYR A 67 -4.85 -3.72 16.27
N LEU A 68 -5.92 -3.27 16.93
CA LEU A 68 -6.09 -3.48 18.37
C LEU A 68 -6.29 -4.96 18.71
N LYS A 69 -7.01 -5.69 17.85
CA LYS A 69 -7.33 -7.10 18.08
C LYS A 69 -6.22 -8.04 17.62
N TYR A 70 -5.63 -7.79 16.45
CA TYR A 70 -4.66 -8.67 15.79
C TYR A 70 -3.30 -7.97 15.61
N LYS A 71 -2.80 -7.32 16.65
CA LYS A 71 -1.63 -6.43 16.58
C LYS A 71 -0.42 -7.06 15.86
N GLU A 72 0.00 -8.24 16.31
CA GLU A 72 1.19 -8.91 15.76
C GLU A 72 1.00 -9.28 14.29
N GLU A 73 -0.15 -9.86 13.94
CA GLU A 73 -0.46 -10.26 12.57
C GLU A 73 -0.64 -9.04 11.64
N TYR A 74 -1.24 -7.97 12.16
CA TYR A 74 -1.40 -6.71 11.45
C TYR A 74 -0.03 -6.10 11.10
N ILE A 75 0.88 -6.01 12.08
CA ILE A 75 2.24 -5.48 11.88
C ILE A 75 2.99 -6.36 10.88
N LYS A 76 2.98 -7.68 11.06
CA LYS A 76 3.63 -8.61 10.13
C LYS A 76 3.08 -8.49 8.70
N THR A 77 1.77 -8.27 8.55
CA THR A 77 1.15 -8.06 7.24
C THR A 77 1.66 -6.78 6.59
N LEU A 78 1.80 -5.70 7.37
CA LEU A 78 2.36 -4.43 6.89
C LEU A 78 3.83 -4.56 6.48
N GLU A 79 4.66 -5.19 7.31
CA GLU A 79 6.08 -5.42 7.03
C GLU A 79 6.26 -6.24 5.74
N ASN A 80 5.52 -7.34 5.61
CA ASN A 80 5.54 -8.16 4.40
C ASN A 80 5.14 -7.37 3.15
N PHE A 81 4.12 -6.51 3.27
CA PHE A 81 3.70 -5.64 2.16
C PHE A 81 4.81 -4.65 1.82
N TRP A 82 5.39 -3.98 2.81
CA TRP A 82 6.49 -3.03 2.64
C TRP A 82 7.69 -3.66 1.93
N ASP A 83 8.13 -4.83 2.39
CA ASP A 83 9.24 -5.57 1.79
C ASP A 83 8.94 -5.95 0.34
N SER A 84 7.67 -6.31 0.04
CA SER A 84 7.24 -6.64 -1.31
C SER A 84 7.33 -5.48 -2.30
N LEU A 85 7.35 -4.24 -1.83
CA LEU A 85 7.48 -3.05 -2.66
C LEU A 85 8.92 -2.82 -3.13
N ASN A 86 9.90 -3.57 -2.60
CA ASN A 86 11.34 -3.44 -2.91
C ASN A 86 11.88 -2.00 -2.79
N LEU A 87 11.22 -1.12 -2.03
CA LEU A 87 11.62 0.29 -1.88
C LEU A 87 13.01 0.41 -1.24
N THR A 88 13.32 -0.48 -0.31
CA THR A 88 14.60 -0.49 0.42
C THR A 88 15.81 -0.78 -0.47
N LYS A 89 15.64 -1.55 -1.56
CA LYS A 89 16.74 -1.89 -2.47
C LYS A 89 17.13 -0.74 -3.40
N LYS A 90 16.18 0.12 -3.76
CA LYS A 90 16.47 1.29 -4.61
C LYS A 90 17.34 2.31 -3.88
N ASN A 91 16.98 2.63 -2.63
CA ASN A 91 17.73 3.61 -1.84
C ASN A 91 19.18 3.16 -1.59
N GLN A 92 19.40 1.88 -1.27
CA GLN A 92 20.74 1.33 -1.09
C GLN A 92 21.57 1.35 -2.39
N GLN A 93 20.94 1.14 -3.55
CA GLN A 93 21.65 1.21 -4.83
C GLN A 93 22.04 2.66 -5.18
N GLU A 94 21.17 3.62 -4.89
CA GLU A 94 21.44 5.05 -5.11
C GLU A 94 22.54 5.59 -4.18
N GLU A 95 22.53 5.21 -2.91
CA GLU A 95 23.58 5.55 -1.93
C GLU A 95 24.93 4.94 -2.35
N ASN A 96 24.95 3.63 -2.64
CA ASN A 96 26.17 2.95 -3.10
C ASN A 96 26.72 3.52 -4.41
N HIS A 97 25.85 3.97 -5.33
CA HIS A 97 26.28 4.58 -6.58
C HIS A 97 26.92 5.96 -6.35
N THR A 98 26.35 6.76 -5.43
CA THR A 98 26.86 8.08 -5.07
C THR A 98 28.23 8.00 -4.41
N GLU A 99 28.39 7.09 -3.44
CA GLU A 99 29.70 6.85 -2.78
C GLU A 99 30.78 6.39 -3.78
N GLN A 100 30.43 5.51 -4.72
CA GLN A 100 31.38 5.07 -5.75
C GLN A 100 31.81 6.20 -6.68
N GLN A 101 30.91 7.14 -7.01
CA GLN A 101 31.24 8.31 -7.82
C GLN A 101 32.18 9.29 -7.09
N GLU A 102 31.96 9.52 -5.79
CA GLU A 102 32.84 10.38 -4.98
C GLU A 102 34.25 9.78 -4.86
N VAL A 103 34.36 8.49 -4.54
CA VAL A 103 35.65 7.79 -4.47
C VAL A 103 36.39 7.82 -5.82
N GLN A 104 35.67 7.69 -6.93
CA GLN A 104 36.27 7.77 -8.27
C GLN A 104 36.80 9.19 -8.56
N ARG A 105 36.07 10.23 -8.14
CA ARG A 105 36.44 11.64 -8.32
C ARG A 105 37.68 12.01 -7.51
N GLU A 106 37.76 11.58 -6.25
CA GLU A 106 38.93 11.81 -5.39
C GLU A 106 40.19 11.13 -5.94
N LYS A 107 40.06 9.88 -6.41
CA LYS A 107 41.16 9.16 -7.05
C LYS A 107 41.65 9.83 -8.34
N LEU A 108 40.76 10.49 -9.08
CA LEU A 108 41.13 11.25 -10.29
C LEU A 108 41.89 12.53 -9.92
N GLN A 109 41.46 13.22 -8.86
CA GLN A 109 42.12 14.44 -8.36
C GLN A 109 43.49 14.15 -7.76
N ALA A 110 43.68 13.02 -7.08
CA ALA A 110 44.95 12.63 -6.48
C ALA A 110 46.02 12.17 -7.49
N LYS A 111 45.66 12.02 -8.79
CA LYS A 111 46.58 11.63 -9.87
C LYS A 111 47.06 12.81 -10.74
N LEU A 112 46.54 14.01 -10.50
CA LEU A 112 46.98 15.28 -11.11
C LEU A 112 47.99 15.98 -10.22
#